data_AF-A0AAE8FUA0-F1
#
_entry.id   AF-A0AAE8FUA0-F1
#
_cell.length_a   1.000
_cell.length_b   1.000
_cell.length_c   1.000
_cell.angle_alpha   90.00
_cell.angle_beta   90.00
_cell.angle_gamma   90.00
#
_symmetry.space_group_name_H-M   'P 1'
#
loop_
_entity.id
_entity.type
_entity.pdbx_description
1 polymer ?
#
loop_
_entity_poly.entity_id
_entity_poly.type
_entity_poly.pdbx_seq_one_letter_code
_entity_poly.pdbx_strand_id
1 'polypeptide(L)'
;MNIAYDFIIALILAFVLVMMKQYVFALIVVVIYALYKYNKKKPYILAYKGNVSFRNGEREKALELYKKACTYKNASDSIRLQYSYLTLYLGNLEEATKLLSAIDYDKLPERLKASYTMTDSLITWKNGDLKKAIENLKNLHTQYEHTTVYETLGYFLILDKRYEEALKYNLLAYEYDKDNKVIMDNLAQSYYFTGNIEKAKEVYTKLLDEDPGIPEPYYYYGLILRDEGDAKGALESFDKALTKRESYLSALNKDKIRAAIQELNIK
;
A
#
# COMPACT_ATOMS: atom_id res chain seq x y z
N MET A 1 21.16 23.17 -7.04
CA MET A 1 21.61 24.41 -6.37
C MET A 1 21.30 24.30 -4.89
N ASN A 2 22.34 24.43 -4.06
CA ASN A 2 22.37 23.92 -2.70
C ASN A 2 21.56 24.84 -1.76
N ILE A 3 20.58 24.27 -1.03
CA ILE A 3 19.48 24.97 -0.34
C ILE A 3 19.96 26.02 0.67
N ALA A 4 21.19 25.86 1.17
CA ALA A 4 21.86 26.79 2.06
C ALA A 4 22.22 28.12 1.39
N TYR A 5 22.55 28.13 0.10
CA TYR A 5 23.04 29.33 -0.58
C TYR A 5 21.93 30.36 -0.82
N ASP A 6 20.75 29.94 -1.29
CA ASP A 6 19.61 30.85 -1.51
C ASP A 6 19.17 31.52 -0.19
N PHE A 7 19.32 30.82 0.94
CA PHE A 7 19.00 31.37 2.26
C PHE A 7 19.99 32.44 2.69
N ILE A 8 21.28 32.13 2.56
CA ILE A 8 22.37 33.03 2.91
C ILE A 8 22.29 34.29 2.04
N ILE A 9 21.98 34.16 0.75
CA ILE A 9 21.80 35.31 -0.15
C ILE A 9 20.62 36.18 0.29
N ALA A 10 19.46 35.59 0.60
CA ALA A 10 18.29 36.35 1.06
C ALA A 10 18.57 37.07 2.39
N LEU A 11 19.30 36.44 3.31
CA LEU A 11 19.71 37.04 4.58
C LEU A 11 20.73 38.17 4.40
N ILE A 12 21.76 37.97 3.57
CA ILE A 12 22.76 39.00 3.28
C ILE A 12 22.09 40.21 2.62
N LEU A 13 21.19 39.98 1.65
CA LEU A 13 20.46 41.06 0.99
C LEU A 13 19.58 41.84 1.98
N ALA A 14 18.82 41.12 2.82
CA ALA A 14 18.01 41.77 3.87
C ALA A 14 18.89 42.55 4.86
N PHE A 15 20.04 42.00 5.26
CA PHE A 15 20.99 42.65 6.16
C PHE A 15 21.59 43.94 5.56
N VAL A 16 22.01 43.91 4.28
CA VAL A 16 22.49 45.10 3.57
C VAL A 16 21.41 46.18 3.51
N LEU A 17 20.16 45.82 3.22
CA LEU A 17 19.04 46.76 3.20
C LEU A 17 18.78 47.38 4.58
N VAL A 18 18.93 46.61 5.67
CA VAL A 18 18.86 47.13 7.04
C VAL A 18 19.98 48.12 7.33
N MET A 19 21.21 47.82 6.90
CA MET A 19 22.37 48.72 7.06
C MET A 19 22.17 50.05 6.29
N MET A 20 21.46 50.00 5.17
CA MET A 20 21.06 51.18 4.39
C MET A 20 19.81 51.90 4.95
N LYS A 21 19.28 51.47 6.10
CA LYS A 21 18.03 51.96 6.71
C LYS A 21 16.78 51.78 5.82
N GLN A 22 16.83 50.84 4.88
CA GLN A 22 15.73 50.47 3.99
C GLN A 22 14.89 49.33 4.56
N TYR A 23 14.31 49.53 5.75
CA TYR A 23 13.66 48.45 6.51
C TYR A 23 12.46 47.80 5.81
N VAL A 24 11.66 48.59 5.07
CA VAL A 24 10.51 48.07 4.32
C VAL A 24 10.96 47.07 3.25
N PHE A 25 12.03 47.39 2.50
CA PHE A 25 12.58 46.50 1.48
C PHE A 25 13.20 45.24 2.10
N ALA A 26 13.90 45.37 3.23
CA ALA A 26 14.42 44.22 3.96
C ALA A 26 13.29 43.26 4.38
N LEU A 27 12.17 43.80 4.91
CA LEU A 27 11.00 43.00 5.27
C LEU A 27 10.39 42.31 4.05
N ILE A 28 10.24 43.03 2.93
CA ILE A 28 9.70 42.46 1.68
C ILE A 28 10.56 41.28 1.20
N VAL A 29 11.90 41.39 1.24
CA VAL A 29 12.80 40.30 0.85
C VAL A 29 12.57 39.06 1.72
N VAL A 30 12.46 39.24 3.04
CA VAL A 30 12.19 38.13 3.98
C VAL A 30 10.83 37.49 3.70
N VAL A 31 9.78 38.28 3.48
CA VAL A 31 8.43 37.77 3.19
C VAL A 31 8.39 37.03 1.86
N ILE A 32 8.98 37.58 0.80
CA ILE A 32 9.05 36.93 -0.52
C ILE A 32 9.80 35.60 -0.40
N TYR A 33 10.93 35.58 0.30
CA TYR A 33 11.69 34.36 0.51
C TYR A 33 10.91 33.31 1.32
N ALA A 34 10.18 33.73 2.37
CA ALA A 34 9.32 32.86 3.15
C ALA A 34 8.20 32.25 2.29
N LEU A 35 7.53 33.07 1.46
CA LEU A 35 6.51 32.62 0.51
C LEU A 35 7.08 31.64 -0.53
N TYR A 36 8.27 31.92 -1.05
CA TYR A 36 8.99 31.01 -1.95
C TYR A 36 9.24 29.65 -1.29
N LYS A 37 9.76 29.63 -0.05
CA LYS A 37 10.00 28.38 0.69
C LYS A 37 8.71 27.64 1.01
N TYR A 38 7.66 28.37 1.41
CA TYR A 38 6.35 27.80 1.65
C TYR A 38 5.81 27.10 0.39
N ASN A 39 5.84 27.79 -0.76
CA ASN A 39 5.39 27.23 -2.03
C ASN A 39 6.22 26.02 -2.45
N LYS A 40 7.54 26.03 -2.23
CA LYS A 40 8.41 24.88 -2.50
C LYS A 40 8.07 23.66 -1.64
N LYS A 41 7.68 23.87 -0.36
CA LYS A 41 7.28 22.78 0.55
C LYS A 41 5.79 22.41 0.46
N LYS A 42 4.97 23.23 -0.17
CA LYS A 42 3.51 23.07 -0.25
C LYS A 42 3.04 21.69 -0.74
N PRO A 43 3.57 21.11 -1.84
CA PRO A 43 3.13 19.77 -2.26
C PRO A 43 3.41 18.68 -1.21
N TYR A 44 4.53 18.77 -0.49
CA TYR A 44 4.86 17.83 0.60
C TYR A 44 3.93 17.97 1.79
N ILE A 45 3.55 19.20 2.14
CA ILE A 45 2.57 19.46 3.22
C ILE A 45 1.21 18.87 2.84
N LEU A 46 0.80 19.02 1.57
CA LEU A 46 -0.45 18.46 1.07
C LEU A 46 -0.41 16.92 1.07
N ALA A 47 0.65 16.31 0.56
CA ALA A 47 0.84 14.85 0.57
C ALA A 47 0.84 14.30 2.00
N TYR A 48 1.52 14.98 2.94
CA TYR A 48 1.50 14.61 4.36
C TYR A 48 0.09 14.64 4.95
N LYS A 49 -0.67 15.71 4.70
CA LYS A 49 -2.08 15.78 5.11
C LYS A 49 -2.91 14.67 4.45
N GLY A 50 -2.63 14.35 3.19
CA GLY A 50 -3.24 13.24 2.47
C GLY A 50 -3.03 11.91 3.18
N ASN A 51 -1.79 11.62 3.60
CA ASN A 51 -1.46 10.43 4.39
C ASN A 51 -2.20 10.38 5.73
N VAL A 52 -2.27 11.50 6.45
CA VAL A 52 -3.02 11.58 7.71
C VAL A 52 -4.50 11.31 7.48
N SER A 53 -5.11 11.96 6.48
CA SER A 53 -6.51 11.73 6.11
C SER A 53 -6.76 10.26 5.72
N PHE A 54 -5.87 9.64 4.95
CA PHE A 54 -5.99 8.23 4.59
C PHE A 54 -5.98 7.32 5.81
N ARG A 55 -5.07 7.55 6.75
CA ARG A 55 -4.99 6.80 8.02
C ARG A 55 -6.23 6.97 8.89
N ASN A 56 -6.87 8.13 8.86
CA ASN A 56 -8.13 8.39 9.55
C ASN A 56 -9.35 7.79 8.84
N GLY A 57 -9.17 7.13 7.69
CA GLY A 57 -10.27 6.60 6.89
C GLY A 57 -10.94 7.63 5.98
N GLU A 58 -10.48 8.88 5.95
CA GLU A 58 -10.97 9.97 5.09
C GLU A 58 -10.39 9.84 3.66
N ARG A 59 -10.80 8.78 2.95
CA ARG A 59 -10.19 8.34 1.67
C ARG A 59 -10.33 9.36 0.54
N GLU A 60 -11.50 9.94 0.37
CA GLU A 60 -11.80 10.90 -0.69
C GLU A 60 -10.98 12.18 -0.50
N LYS A 61 -10.90 12.65 0.75
CA LYS A 61 -10.08 13.81 1.13
C LYS A 61 -8.59 13.54 0.93
N ALA A 62 -8.12 12.33 1.25
CA ALA A 62 -6.75 11.94 0.97
C ALA A 62 -6.44 12.04 -0.54
N LEU A 63 -7.32 11.51 -1.38
CA LEU A 63 -7.22 11.59 -2.83
C LEU A 63 -7.19 13.04 -3.34
N GLU A 64 -8.07 13.90 -2.82
CA GLU A 64 -8.12 15.32 -3.17
C GLU A 64 -6.81 16.05 -2.80
N LEU A 65 -6.26 15.77 -1.61
CA LEU A 65 -5.02 16.37 -1.14
C LEU A 65 -3.82 15.95 -2.00
N TYR A 66 -3.75 14.68 -2.41
CA TYR A 66 -2.73 14.20 -3.34
C TYR A 66 -2.89 14.79 -4.74
N LYS A 67 -4.12 14.82 -5.26
CA LYS A 67 -4.42 15.47 -6.55
C LYS A 67 -3.95 16.92 -6.53
N LYS A 68 -4.27 17.67 -5.47
CA LYS A 68 -3.82 19.06 -5.26
C LYS A 68 -2.30 19.15 -5.15
N ALA A 69 -1.64 18.24 -4.44
CA ALA A 69 -0.18 18.20 -4.35
C ALA A 69 0.47 18.05 -5.73
N CYS A 70 -0.08 17.18 -6.59
CA CYS A 70 0.42 16.93 -7.94
C CYS A 70 0.19 18.08 -8.93
N THR A 71 -0.66 19.07 -8.61
CA THR A 71 -0.80 20.28 -9.45
C THR A 71 0.42 21.21 -9.38
N TYR A 72 1.27 21.07 -8.36
CA TYR A 72 2.47 21.88 -8.22
C TYR A 72 3.57 21.38 -9.16
N LYS A 73 4.17 22.28 -9.96
CA LYS A 73 5.26 21.94 -10.90
C LYS A 73 6.45 21.24 -10.23
N ASN A 74 6.71 21.54 -8.96
CA ASN A 74 7.80 20.98 -8.18
C ASN A 74 7.38 19.78 -7.30
N ALA A 75 6.20 19.19 -7.54
CA ALA A 75 5.83 17.92 -6.91
C ALA A 75 6.82 16.83 -7.34
N SER A 76 7.34 16.06 -6.38
CA SER A 76 8.30 15.00 -6.65
C SER A 76 7.63 13.73 -7.17
N ASP A 77 8.39 12.87 -7.85
CA ASP A 77 7.89 11.57 -8.29
C ASP A 77 7.49 10.67 -7.13
N SER A 78 8.07 10.84 -5.94
CA SER A 78 7.61 10.16 -4.72
C SER A 78 6.16 10.52 -4.36
N ILE A 79 5.74 11.79 -4.52
CA ILE A 79 4.36 12.19 -4.28
C ILE A 79 3.44 11.61 -5.36
N ARG A 80 3.89 11.59 -6.61
CA ARG A 80 3.15 11.00 -7.74
C ARG A 80 2.97 9.49 -7.57
N LEU A 81 4.00 8.78 -7.14
CA LEU A 81 3.96 7.35 -6.79
C LEU A 81 2.97 7.07 -5.67
N GLN A 82 3.03 7.84 -4.58
CA GLN A 82 2.07 7.71 -3.47
C GLN A 82 0.64 7.98 -3.95
N TYR A 83 0.44 8.98 -4.80
CA TYR A 83 -0.87 9.27 -5.38
C TYR A 83 -1.36 8.13 -6.27
N SER A 84 -0.50 7.59 -7.13
CA SER A 84 -0.80 6.45 -8.00
C SER A 84 -1.23 5.22 -7.19
N TYR A 85 -0.44 4.84 -6.18
CA TYR A 85 -0.75 3.72 -5.31
C TYR A 85 -2.06 3.92 -4.55
N LEU A 86 -2.28 5.11 -3.97
CA LEU A 86 -3.53 5.42 -3.27
C LEU A 86 -4.74 5.35 -4.21
N THR A 87 -4.60 5.88 -5.43
CA THR A 87 -5.66 5.85 -6.44
C THR A 87 -6.02 4.41 -6.82
N LEU A 88 -5.01 3.54 -6.99
CA LEU A 88 -5.21 2.11 -7.23
C LEU A 88 -5.88 1.44 -6.03
N TYR A 89 -5.39 1.70 -4.82
CA TYR A 89 -5.91 1.13 -3.58
C TYR A 89 -7.41 1.43 -3.39
N LEU A 90 -7.86 2.59 -3.88
CA LEU A 90 -9.26 3.01 -3.87
C LEU A 90 -10.09 2.48 -5.05
N GLY A 91 -9.52 1.65 -5.92
CA GLY A 91 -10.21 0.98 -7.02
C GLY A 91 -10.17 1.70 -8.36
N ASN A 92 -9.50 2.85 -8.46
CA ASN A 92 -9.42 3.63 -9.69
C ASN A 92 -8.22 3.21 -10.55
N LEU A 93 -8.30 2.01 -11.14
CA LEU A 93 -7.21 1.40 -11.91
C LEU A 93 -6.73 2.27 -13.09
N GLU A 94 -7.66 2.86 -13.85
CA GLU A 94 -7.34 3.66 -15.04
C GLU A 94 -6.50 4.89 -14.68
N GLU A 95 -6.96 5.69 -13.71
CA GLU A 95 -6.24 6.89 -13.29
C GLU A 95 -4.91 6.53 -12.61
N ALA A 96 -4.85 5.46 -11.82
CA ALA A 96 -3.59 4.98 -11.25
C ALA A 96 -2.58 4.60 -12.34
N THR A 97 -3.01 3.88 -13.38
CA THR A 97 -2.18 3.51 -14.52
C THR A 97 -1.65 4.74 -15.24
N LYS A 98 -2.52 5.72 -15.49
CA LYS A 98 -2.14 7.00 -16.09
C LYS A 98 -1.11 7.75 -15.24
N LEU A 99 -1.33 7.85 -13.94
CA LEU A 99 -0.42 8.53 -13.01
C LEU A 99 0.96 7.87 -12.98
N LEU A 100 1.01 6.54 -12.94
CA LEU A 100 2.26 5.80 -12.93
C LEU A 100 3.02 5.97 -14.25
N SER A 101 2.34 5.86 -15.39
CA SER A 101 2.93 5.99 -16.74
C SER A 101 3.52 7.38 -17.03
N ALA A 102 3.07 8.41 -16.31
CA ALA A 102 3.61 9.76 -16.43
C ALA A 102 4.98 9.94 -15.73
N ILE A 103 5.45 8.93 -14.98
CA ILE A 103 6.73 8.92 -14.30
C ILE A 103 7.77 8.26 -15.19
N ASP A 104 8.85 8.98 -15.48
CA ASP A 104 9.97 8.48 -16.27
C ASP A 104 10.85 7.55 -15.41
N TYR A 105 10.70 6.24 -15.62
CA TYR A 105 11.39 5.22 -14.82
C TYR A 105 12.91 5.33 -14.86
N ASP A 106 13.48 5.68 -16.02
CA ASP A 106 14.93 5.74 -16.20
C ASP A 106 15.57 6.91 -15.44
N LYS A 107 14.77 7.95 -15.16
CA LYS A 107 15.18 9.11 -14.36
C LYS A 107 14.83 8.98 -12.87
N LEU A 108 14.15 7.91 -12.46
CA LEU A 108 13.81 7.71 -11.06
C LEU A 108 15.06 7.44 -10.22
N PRO A 109 15.20 8.11 -9.05
CA PRO A 109 16.18 7.71 -8.05
C PRO A 109 15.99 6.23 -7.67
N GLU A 110 17.07 5.47 -7.53
CA GLU A 110 17.05 4.04 -7.18
C GLU A 110 16.12 3.71 -6.00
N ARG A 111 16.17 4.52 -4.94
CA ARG A 111 15.30 4.37 -3.77
C ARG A 111 13.79 4.40 -4.06
N LEU A 112 13.36 4.92 -5.21
CA LEU A 112 11.95 4.99 -5.62
C LEU A 112 11.58 3.91 -6.64
N LYS A 113 12.55 3.26 -7.28
CA LYS A 113 12.29 2.22 -8.27
C LYS A 113 11.56 1.03 -7.66
N ALA A 114 11.89 0.66 -6.42
CA ALA A 114 11.15 -0.38 -5.70
C ALA A 114 9.66 -0.04 -5.55
N SER A 115 9.32 1.17 -5.10
CA SER A 115 7.91 1.60 -4.97
C SER A 115 7.20 1.71 -6.31
N TYR A 116 7.91 2.12 -7.37
CA TYR A 116 7.39 2.09 -8.73
C TYR A 116 7.06 0.66 -9.15
N THR A 117 8.02 -0.26 -9.08
CA THR A 117 7.86 -1.67 -9.48
C THR A 117 6.76 -2.36 -8.68
N MET A 118 6.63 -2.07 -7.38
CA MET A 118 5.52 -2.55 -6.57
C MET A 118 4.16 -2.08 -7.12
N THR A 119 4.01 -0.78 -7.38
CA THR A 119 2.76 -0.21 -7.89
C THR A 119 2.44 -0.72 -9.29
N ASP A 120 3.46 -0.84 -10.15
CA ASP A 120 3.36 -1.40 -11.51
C ASP A 120 2.92 -2.87 -11.48
N SER A 121 3.46 -3.67 -10.57
CA SER A 121 3.10 -5.08 -10.41
C SER A 121 1.64 -5.24 -9.96
N LEU A 122 1.18 -4.39 -9.04
CA LEU A 122 -0.23 -4.39 -8.62
C LEU A 122 -1.17 -3.99 -9.78
N ILE A 123 -0.80 -2.98 -10.57
CA ILE A 123 -1.56 -2.57 -11.77
C ILE A 123 -1.57 -3.69 -12.82
N THR A 124 -0.42 -4.30 -13.08
CA THR A 124 -0.27 -5.41 -14.03
C THR A 124 -1.14 -6.59 -13.64
N TRP A 125 -1.17 -6.96 -12.35
CA TRP A 125 -2.10 -7.95 -11.83
C TRP A 125 -3.57 -7.56 -12.06
N LYS A 126 -3.94 -6.32 -11.76
CA LYS A 126 -5.32 -5.83 -11.95
C LYS A 126 -5.74 -5.72 -13.42
N ASN A 127 -4.79 -5.61 -14.33
CA ASN A 127 -5.02 -5.73 -15.77
C ASN A 127 -5.09 -7.20 -16.26
N GLY A 128 -4.95 -8.17 -15.36
CA GLY A 128 -5.14 -9.60 -15.65
C GLY A 128 -3.84 -10.39 -15.88
N ASP A 129 -2.67 -9.74 -15.87
CA ASP A 129 -1.39 -10.41 -16.09
C ASP A 129 -0.68 -10.73 -14.77
N LEU A 130 -1.26 -11.67 -14.01
CA LEU A 130 -0.70 -12.11 -12.72
C LEU A 130 0.72 -12.68 -12.87
N LYS A 131 1.01 -13.38 -13.97
CA LYS A 131 2.30 -14.04 -14.18
C LYS A 131 3.43 -13.03 -14.34
N LYS A 132 3.22 -11.99 -15.16
CA LYS A 132 4.20 -10.91 -15.29
C LYS A 132 4.39 -10.14 -13.99
N ALA A 133 3.30 -9.91 -13.24
CA ALA A 133 3.39 -9.26 -11.93
C ALA A 133 4.25 -10.08 -10.95
N ILE A 134 4.12 -11.41 -10.94
CA ILE A 134 4.97 -12.31 -10.13
C ILE A 134 6.44 -12.21 -10.56
N GLU A 135 6.73 -12.22 -11.86
CA GLU A 135 8.10 -12.09 -12.37
C GLU A 135 8.75 -10.76 -11.95
N ASN A 136 8.02 -9.65 -12.10
CA ASN A 136 8.47 -8.34 -11.66
C ASN A 136 8.82 -8.31 -10.17
N LEU A 137 7.96 -8.88 -9.32
CA LEU A 137 8.18 -8.92 -7.87
C LEU A 137 9.31 -9.87 -7.47
N LYS A 138 9.51 -10.97 -8.17
CA LYS A 138 10.68 -11.84 -7.97
C LYS A 138 11.98 -11.11 -8.26
N ASN A 139 12.04 -10.40 -9.39
CA ASN A 139 13.19 -9.59 -9.76
C ASN A 139 13.43 -8.44 -8.78
N LEU A 140 12.35 -7.87 -8.23
CA LEU A 140 12.48 -6.85 -7.19
C LEU A 140 13.00 -7.42 -5.87
N HIS A 141 12.52 -8.61 -5.49
CA HIS A 141 12.91 -9.26 -4.24
C HIS A 141 14.40 -9.58 -4.17
N THR A 142 15.04 -9.96 -5.30
CA THR A 142 16.49 -10.19 -5.33
C THR A 142 17.32 -8.93 -5.05
N GLN A 143 16.73 -7.75 -5.18
CA GLN A 143 17.38 -6.46 -4.97
C GLN A 143 16.97 -5.82 -3.63
N TYR A 144 15.75 -6.08 -3.17
CA TYR A 144 15.16 -5.46 -1.98
C TYR A 144 14.34 -6.47 -1.17
N GLU A 145 14.82 -6.78 0.03
CA GLU A 145 14.03 -7.50 1.03
C GLU A 145 13.22 -6.48 1.85
N HIS A 146 11.91 -6.47 1.65
CA HIS A 146 10.99 -5.56 2.33
C HIS A 146 9.63 -6.24 2.56
N THR A 147 9.01 -5.99 3.71
CA THR A 147 7.74 -6.61 4.14
C THR A 147 6.68 -6.58 3.04
N THR A 148 6.46 -5.44 2.38
CA THR A 148 5.42 -5.33 1.32
C THR A 148 5.68 -6.21 0.09
N VAL A 149 6.95 -6.48 -0.25
CA VAL A 149 7.29 -7.40 -1.34
C VAL A 149 6.93 -8.82 -0.93
N TYR A 150 7.29 -9.21 0.31
CA TYR A 150 6.95 -10.51 0.88
C TYR A 150 5.42 -10.73 0.94
N GLU A 151 4.68 -9.75 1.45
CA GLU A 151 3.21 -9.76 1.48
C GLU A 151 2.61 -9.98 0.09
N THR A 152 3.07 -9.21 -0.90
CA THR A 152 2.44 -9.20 -2.22
C THR A 152 2.84 -10.41 -3.06
N LEU A 153 4.13 -10.76 -3.10
CA LEU A 153 4.60 -11.91 -3.88
C LEU A 153 4.08 -13.22 -3.29
N GLY A 154 4.08 -13.35 -1.97
CA GLY A 154 3.51 -14.48 -1.27
C GLY A 154 2.04 -14.71 -1.62
N TYR A 155 1.25 -13.64 -1.58
CA TYR A 155 -0.15 -13.66 -1.98
C TYR A 155 -0.33 -14.00 -3.47
N PHE A 156 0.48 -13.42 -4.36
CA PHE A 156 0.37 -13.68 -5.80
C PHE A 156 0.70 -15.12 -6.18
N LEU A 157 1.66 -15.75 -5.49
CA LEU A 157 1.95 -17.18 -5.68
C LEU A 157 0.75 -18.07 -5.28
N ILE A 158 0.02 -17.70 -4.22
CA ILE A 158 -1.24 -18.37 -3.82
C ILE A 158 -2.29 -18.20 -4.93
N LEU A 159 -2.47 -16.98 -5.44
CA LEU A 159 -3.45 -16.69 -6.50
C LEU A 159 -3.14 -17.45 -7.81
N ASP A 160 -1.86 -17.61 -8.15
CA ASP A 160 -1.39 -18.38 -9.32
C ASP A 160 -1.40 -19.90 -9.06
N LYS A 161 -1.89 -20.34 -7.90
CA LYS A 161 -2.01 -21.75 -7.46
C LYS A 161 -0.68 -22.49 -7.36
N ARG A 162 0.42 -21.76 -7.16
CA ARG A 162 1.77 -22.31 -6.96
C ARG A 162 1.97 -22.59 -5.47
N TYR A 163 1.13 -23.43 -4.89
CA TYR A 163 0.96 -23.51 -3.43
C TYR A 163 2.21 -23.97 -2.68
N GLU A 164 2.97 -24.91 -3.23
CA GLU A 164 4.22 -25.38 -2.61
C GLU A 164 5.30 -24.30 -2.62
N GLU A 165 5.34 -23.49 -3.69
CA GLU A 165 6.25 -22.35 -3.78
C GLU A 165 5.81 -21.22 -2.87
N ALA A 166 4.51 -20.92 -2.85
CA ALA A 166 3.92 -19.95 -1.93
C ALA A 166 4.20 -20.33 -0.48
N LEU A 167 4.10 -21.60 -0.11
CA LEU A 167 4.41 -22.07 1.24
C LEU A 167 5.89 -21.83 1.59
N LYS A 168 6.82 -22.22 0.71
CA LYS A 168 8.25 -21.98 0.93
C LYS A 168 8.55 -20.48 1.06
N TYR A 169 7.96 -19.65 0.20
CA TYR A 169 8.18 -18.22 0.22
C TYR A 169 7.55 -17.54 1.45
N ASN A 170 6.34 -17.94 1.85
CA ASN A 170 5.65 -17.36 3.02
C ASN A 170 6.27 -17.79 4.35
N LEU A 171 6.93 -18.95 4.39
CA LEU A 171 7.78 -19.31 5.53
C LEU A 171 8.96 -18.34 5.66
N LEU A 172 9.64 -18.02 4.56
CA LEU A 172 10.72 -17.01 4.58
C LEU A 172 10.19 -15.62 4.98
N ALA A 173 9.03 -15.23 4.46
CA ALA A 173 8.37 -13.99 4.83
C ALA A 173 8.05 -13.92 6.34
N TYR A 174 7.58 -15.03 6.92
CA TYR A 174 7.26 -15.12 8.34
C TYR A 174 8.50 -15.03 9.22
N GLU A 175 9.61 -15.64 8.82
CA GLU A 175 10.89 -15.46 9.55
C GLU A 175 11.41 -14.02 9.48
N TYR A 176 11.12 -13.30 8.38
CA TYR A 176 11.48 -11.90 8.22
C TYR A 176 10.63 -10.97 9.10
N ASP A 177 9.31 -11.17 9.15
CA ASP A 177 8.38 -10.33 9.93
C ASP A 177 7.20 -11.16 10.48
N LYS A 178 7.45 -11.83 11.60
CA LYS A 178 6.53 -12.77 12.26
C LYS A 178 5.27 -12.13 12.86
N ASP A 179 5.29 -10.82 13.08
CA ASP A 179 4.19 -10.08 13.70
C ASP A 179 3.28 -9.43 12.63
N ASN A 180 3.61 -9.61 11.35
CA ASN A 180 2.83 -9.09 10.25
C ASN A 180 1.62 -9.98 9.93
N LYS A 181 0.42 -9.39 10.09
CA LYS A 181 -0.87 -10.06 9.90
C LYS A 181 -1.11 -10.57 8.49
N VAL A 182 -0.64 -9.85 7.47
CA VAL A 182 -0.81 -10.24 6.06
C VAL A 182 0.12 -11.40 5.72
N ILE A 183 1.35 -11.39 6.24
CA ILE A 183 2.28 -12.51 6.10
C ILE A 183 1.73 -13.75 6.81
N MET A 184 1.21 -13.61 8.03
CA MET A 184 0.56 -14.72 8.76
C MET A 184 -0.64 -15.28 7.99
N ASP A 185 -1.51 -14.42 7.45
CA ASP A 185 -2.64 -14.83 6.62
C ASP A 185 -2.18 -15.60 5.37
N ASN A 186 -1.20 -15.07 4.63
CA ASN A 186 -0.61 -15.75 3.48
C ASN A 186 0.02 -17.10 3.85
N LEU A 187 0.68 -17.21 5.00
CA LEU A 187 1.25 -18.47 5.48
C LEU A 187 0.15 -19.49 5.79
N ALA A 188 -0.91 -19.07 6.49
CA ALA A 188 -2.04 -19.92 6.82
C ALA A 188 -2.80 -20.39 5.56
N GLN A 189 -3.00 -19.50 4.59
CA GLN A 189 -3.55 -19.85 3.27
C GLN A 189 -2.66 -20.87 2.54
N SER A 190 -1.34 -20.68 2.53
CA SER A 190 -0.42 -21.64 1.94
C SER A 190 -0.47 -23.00 2.62
N TYR A 191 -0.59 -23.05 3.96
CA TYR A 191 -0.80 -24.31 4.67
C TYR A 191 -2.13 -24.97 4.30
N TYR A 192 -3.21 -24.20 4.21
CA TYR A 192 -4.54 -24.69 3.80
C TYR A 192 -4.48 -25.34 2.41
N PHE A 193 -3.96 -24.63 1.41
CA PHE A 193 -3.91 -25.13 0.03
C PHE A 193 -2.92 -26.28 -0.19
N THR A 194 -1.94 -26.45 0.71
CA THR A 194 -1.01 -27.59 0.68
C THR A 194 -1.49 -28.77 1.55
N GLY A 195 -2.70 -28.71 2.12
CA GLY A 195 -3.29 -29.77 2.93
C GLY A 195 -2.75 -29.86 4.37
N ASN A 196 -1.94 -28.91 4.81
CA ASN A 196 -1.44 -28.82 6.19
C ASN A 196 -2.48 -28.15 7.11
N ILE A 197 -3.68 -28.72 7.19
CA ILE A 197 -4.87 -28.09 7.79
C ILE A 197 -4.64 -27.71 9.26
N GLU A 198 -4.05 -28.58 10.06
CA GLU A 198 -3.76 -28.30 11.49
C GLU A 198 -2.88 -27.06 11.67
N LYS A 199 -1.85 -26.90 10.83
CA LYS A 199 -0.97 -25.72 10.87
C LYS A 199 -1.68 -24.46 10.41
N ALA A 200 -2.53 -24.57 9.39
CA ALA A 200 -3.36 -23.45 8.96
C ALA A 200 -4.27 -22.98 10.11
N LYS A 201 -4.91 -23.93 10.80
CA LYS A 201 -5.79 -23.68 11.94
C LYS A 201 -5.06 -23.01 13.10
N GLU A 202 -3.86 -23.48 13.46
CA GLU A 202 -3.02 -22.88 14.49
C GLU A 202 -2.71 -21.41 14.19
N VAL A 203 -2.25 -21.12 12.97
CA VAL A 203 -1.91 -19.75 12.56
C VAL A 203 -3.15 -18.86 12.51
N TYR A 204 -4.27 -19.35 11.95
CA TYR A 204 -5.52 -18.57 11.92
C TYR A 204 -6.06 -18.31 13.32
N THR A 205 -6.02 -19.29 14.24
CA THR A 205 -6.49 -19.09 15.62
C THR A 205 -5.73 -17.94 16.29
N LYS A 206 -4.39 -17.96 16.20
CA LYS A 206 -3.56 -16.86 16.71
C LYS A 206 -3.88 -15.52 16.04
N LEU A 207 -4.06 -15.52 14.73
CA LEU A 207 -4.35 -14.30 13.98
C LEU A 207 -5.71 -13.72 14.35
N LEU A 208 -6.72 -14.56 14.53
CA LEU A 208 -8.10 -14.18 14.86
C LEU A 208 -8.25 -13.61 16.27
N ASP A 209 -7.41 -14.03 17.23
CA ASP A 209 -7.34 -13.46 18.58
C ASP A 209 -7.02 -11.95 18.55
N GLU A 210 -6.38 -11.47 17.49
CA GLU A 210 -6.05 -10.05 17.31
C GLU A 210 -7.11 -9.24 16.53
N ASP A 211 -8.27 -9.83 16.25
CA ASP A 211 -9.39 -9.26 15.48
C ASP A 211 -8.92 -8.51 14.20
N PRO A 212 -8.28 -9.20 13.23
CA PRO A 212 -7.73 -8.56 12.05
C PRO A 212 -8.79 -7.76 11.29
N GLY A 213 -8.40 -6.60 10.75
CA GLY A 213 -9.29 -5.70 10.02
C GLY A 213 -9.64 -6.17 8.61
N ILE A 214 -9.11 -7.32 8.18
CA ILE A 214 -9.22 -7.89 6.84
C ILE A 214 -10.10 -9.16 6.87
N PRO A 215 -10.88 -9.43 5.80
CA PRO A 215 -11.83 -10.54 5.75
C PRO A 215 -11.18 -11.92 5.59
N GLU A 216 -10.00 -12.01 4.98
CA GLU A 216 -9.35 -13.26 4.57
C GLU A 216 -9.18 -14.27 5.71
N PRO A 217 -8.66 -13.90 6.90
CA PRO A 217 -8.47 -14.84 8.00
C PRO A 217 -9.77 -15.52 8.43
N TYR A 218 -10.86 -14.75 8.52
CA TYR A 218 -12.18 -15.27 8.88
C TYR A 218 -12.77 -16.15 7.79
N TYR A 219 -12.60 -15.75 6.53
CA TYR A 219 -13.08 -16.54 5.39
C TYR A 219 -12.38 -17.90 5.31
N TYR A 220 -11.05 -17.93 5.31
CA TYR A 220 -10.32 -19.19 5.20
C TYR A 220 -10.46 -20.08 6.44
N TYR A 221 -10.55 -19.50 7.64
CA TYR A 221 -10.89 -20.27 8.84
C TYR A 221 -12.31 -20.86 8.76
N GLY A 222 -13.28 -20.09 8.25
CA GLY A 222 -14.63 -20.60 8.00
C GLY A 222 -14.68 -21.74 7.00
N LEU A 223 -13.83 -21.72 5.95
CA LEU A 223 -13.68 -22.85 5.03
C LEU A 223 -13.13 -24.09 5.75
N ILE A 224 -12.12 -23.93 6.62
CA ILE A 224 -11.58 -25.04 7.42
C ILE A 224 -12.68 -25.65 8.31
N LEU A 225 -13.41 -24.82 9.07
CA LEU A 225 -14.48 -25.30 9.95
C LEU A 225 -15.59 -26.02 9.18
N ARG A 226 -15.97 -25.50 8.01
CA ARG A 226 -16.93 -26.16 7.12
C ARG A 226 -16.43 -27.53 6.70
N ASP A 227 -15.17 -27.61 6.27
CA ASP A 227 -14.58 -28.84 5.77
C ASP A 227 -14.42 -29.88 6.91
N GLU A 228 -14.31 -29.43 8.16
CA GLU A 228 -14.36 -30.25 9.39
C GLU A 228 -15.80 -30.63 9.85
N GLY A 229 -16.84 -30.08 9.21
CA GLY A 229 -18.24 -30.35 9.54
C GLY A 229 -18.84 -29.42 10.61
N ASP A 230 -18.11 -28.43 11.11
CA ASP A 230 -18.64 -27.39 12.00
C ASP A 230 -19.31 -26.27 11.18
N ALA A 231 -20.51 -26.57 10.66
CA ALA A 231 -21.28 -25.63 9.87
C ALA A 231 -21.65 -24.35 10.64
N LYS A 232 -21.85 -24.45 11.96
CA LYS A 232 -22.20 -23.30 12.80
C LYS A 232 -21.01 -22.35 12.95
N GLY A 233 -19.84 -22.87 13.32
CA GLY A 233 -18.63 -22.06 13.43
C GLY A 233 -18.19 -21.48 12.09
N ALA A 234 -18.38 -22.22 10.99
CA ALA A 234 -18.14 -21.71 9.64
C ALA A 234 -19.02 -20.51 9.31
N LEU A 235 -20.32 -20.58 9.60
CA LEU A 235 -21.26 -19.47 9.39
C LEU A 235 -20.87 -18.23 10.21
N GLU A 236 -20.57 -18.40 11.50
CA GLU A 236 -20.11 -17.32 12.38
C GLU A 236 -18.84 -16.65 11.83
N SER A 237 -17.92 -17.45 11.30
CA SER A 237 -16.67 -16.96 10.69
C SER A 237 -16.93 -16.18 9.40
N PHE A 238 -17.79 -16.68 8.50
CA PHE A 238 -18.14 -15.95 7.28
C PHE A 238 -18.90 -14.65 7.55
N ASP A 239 -19.84 -14.65 8.50
CA ASP A 239 -20.54 -13.43 8.92
C ASP A 239 -19.56 -12.40 9.46
N LYS A 240 -18.60 -12.83 10.29
CA LYS A 240 -17.52 -11.95 10.76
C LYS A 240 -16.69 -11.41 9.59
N ALA A 241 -16.35 -12.24 8.60
CA ALA A 241 -15.64 -11.79 7.39
C ALA A 241 -16.41 -10.68 6.64
N LEU A 242 -17.74 -10.78 6.53
CA LEU A 242 -18.59 -9.75 5.88
C LEU A 242 -18.56 -8.39 6.59
N THR A 243 -18.24 -8.36 7.89
CA THR A 243 -18.08 -7.12 8.67
C THR A 243 -16.74 -6.42 8.44
N LYS A 244 -15.75 -7.13 7.87
CA LYS A 244 -14.39 -6.61 7.69
C LYS A 244 -14.25 -5.78 6.42
N ARG A 245 -13.16 -5.02 6.36
CA ARG A 245 -12.90 -4.06 5.28
C ARG A 245 -12.46 -4.79 4.02
N GLU A 246 -13.28 -4.72 2.98
CA GLU A 246 -12.90 -5.14 1.64
C GLU A 246 -11.84 -4.21 1.05
N SER A 247 -10.89 -4.80 0.33
CA SER A 247 -9.78 -4.11 -0.33
C SER A 247 -9.84 -4.37 -1.83
N TYR A 248 -9.68 -3.33 -2.65
CA TYR A 248 -9.54 -3.51 -4.10
C TYR A 248 -8.33 -4.39 -4.43
N LEU A 249 -7.29 -4.40 -3.58
CA LEU A 249 -6.09 -5.21 -3.76
C LEU A 249 -6.24 -6.65 -3.22
N SER A 250 -7.46 -7.12 -2.99
CA SER A 250 -7.76 -8.53 -2.70
C SER A 250 -8.48 -9.20 -3.87
N ALA A 251 -8.39 -10.53 -3.94
CA ALA A 251 -9.23 -11.38 -4.79
C ALA A 251 -10.50 -11.87 -4.05
N LEU A 252 -10.55 -11.73 -2.72
CA LEU A 252 -11.75 -12.01 -1.93
C LEU A 252 -12.66 -10.78 -1.95
N ASN A 253 -13.94 -10.99 -2.23
CA ASN A 253 -14.98 -9.97 -2.18
C ASN A 253 -16.19 -10.50 -1.41
N LYS A 254 -17.12 -9.61 -1.07
CA LYS A 254 -18.33 -10.00 -0.32
C LYS A 254 -19.18 -11.04 -1.04
N ASP A 255 -19.17 -11.07 -2.36
CA ASP A 255 -19.98 -12.02 -3.12
C ASP A 255 -19.44 -13.45 -3.00
N LYS A 256 -18.12 -13.64 -2.99
CA LYS A 256 -17.49 -14.93 -2.68
C LYS A 256 -17.83 -15.41 -1.26
N ILE A 257 -17.82 -14.51 -0.29
CA ILE A 257 -18.17 -14.86 1.11
C ILE A 257 -19.65 -15.26 1.18
N ARG A 258 -20.55 -14.52 0.54
CA ARG A 258 -21.99 -14.86 0.48
C ARG A 258 -22.25 -16.19 -0.23
N ALA A 259 -21.51 -16.49 -1.30
CA ALA A 259 -21.61 -17.77 -1.99
C ALA A 259 -21.23 -18.93 -1.04
N ALA A 260 -20.15 -18.79 -0.25
CA ALA A 260 -19.77 -19.79 0.73
C ALA A 260 -20.84 -20.01 1.83
N ILE A 261 -21.52 -18.94 2.27
CA ILE A 261 -22.65 -19.03 3.20
C ILE A 261 -23.84 -19.76 2.56
N GLN A 262 -24.13 -19.50 1.29
CA GLN A 262 -25.22 -20.19 0.59
C GLN A 262 -24.94 -21.69 0.43
N GLU A 263 -23.70 -22.06 0.11
CA GLU A 263 -23.27 -23.46 0.02
C GLU A 263 -23.42 -24.22 1.35
N LEU A 264 -23.23 -23.55 2.49
CA LEU A 264 -23.45 -24.15 3.82
C LEU A 264 -24.93 -24.49 4.06
N ASN A 265 -25.85 -23.62 3.64
CA ASN A 265 -27.29 -23.77 3.90
C ASN A 265 -27.98 -24.83 3.01
N ILE A 266 -27.28 -25.36 2.01
CA ILE A 266 -27.80 -26.35 1.06
C ILE A 266 -27.43 -27.79 1.51
N LYS A 267 -26.48 -27.95 2.44
CA LYS A 267 -26.04 -29.24 3.00
C LYS A 267 -26.78 -29.58 4.28
#